data_AF-A0A914V3U5-F1
#
_entry.id   AF-A0A914V3U5-F1
#
_cell.length_a   1.000
_cell.length_b   1.000
_cell.length_c   1.000
_cell.angle_alpha   90.00
_cell.angle_beta   90.00
_cell.angle_gamma   90.00
#
_symmetry.space_group_name_H-M   'P 1'
#
loop_
_entity.id
_entity.type
_entity.pdbx_description
1 polymer ?
#
loop_
_entity_poly.entity_id
_entity_poly.type
_entity_poly.pdbx_seq_one_letter_code
_entity_poly.pdbx_strand_id
1 'polypeptide(L)'
;MLADRINISLLSTSSCVSHENFTWPTGNIIYKYMKNALVKGNPYHVKDGYDSFMYKFTDEGKLANSLLTISNLRPQPDGTCIWETVGEFSREEGLSIADIHWPGGQANPPQGTPEKFKLKVVTLLENPFIIASDLDSDT
;
A
#
# COMPACT_ATOMS: atom_id res chain seq x y z
N MET A 1 -27.82 -11.87 27.07
CA MET A 1 -27.35 -10.56 27.57
C MET A 1 -28.07 -9.50 26.76
N LEU A 2 -28.98 -8.76 27.39
CA LEU A 2 -29.92 -7.85 26.74
C LEU A 2 -29.15 -6.66 26.14
N ALA A 3 -29.27 -6.44 24.84
CA ALA A 3 -28.80 -5.21 24.22
C ALA A 3 -29.81 -4.11 24.57
N ASP A 4 -29.47 -3.26 25.54
CA ASP A 4 -30.20 -2.01 25.77
C ASP A 4 -30.17 -1.20 24.47
N ARG A 5 -31.35 -1.01 23.86
CA ARG A 5 -31.51 -0.09 22.73
C ARG A 5 -31.50 1.33 23.26
N ILE A 6 -30.30 1.90 23.42
CA ILE A 6 -30.15 3.31 23.73
C ILE A 6 -30.43 4.09 22.45
N ASN A 7 -31.54 4.83 22.43
CA ASN A 7 -31.90 5.71 21.32
C ASN A 7 -31.09 7.00 21.44
N ILE A 8 -29.84 6.95 20.96
CA ILE A 8 -28.89 8.05 21.04
C ILE A 8 -29.04 8.91 19.78
N SER A 9 -29.25 10.21 19.96
CA SER A 9 -29.18 11.15 18.84
C SER A 9 -27.76 11.22 18.29
N LEU A 10 -27.61 10.98 16.99
CA LEU A 10 -26.34 11.13 16.27
C LEU A 10 -26.04 12.59 15.88
N LEU A 11 -26.93 13.52 16.25
CA LEU A 11 -26.70 14.94 16.00
C LEU A 11 -25.61 15.45 16.94
N SER A 12 -24.54 15.97 16.36
CA SER A 12 -23.48 16.64 17.11
C SER A 12 -23.98 17.97 17.64
N THR A 13 -23.73 18.24 18.92
CA THR A 13 -23.93 19.56 19.53
C THR A 13 -22.67 20.44 19.45
N SER A 14 -21.65 19.98 18.74
CA SER A 14 -20.35 20.66 18.64
C SER A 14 -20.40 21.75 17.56
N SER A 15 -19.81 22.91 17.84
CA SER A 15 -19.73 24.05 16.91
C SER A 15 -18.30 24.59 16.88
N CYS A 16 -17.85 25.05 15.72
CA CYS A 16 -16.55 25.70 15.54
C CYS A 16 -16.56 27.19 15.93
N VAL A 17 -17.71 27.72 16.39
CA VAL A 17 -17.89 29.16 16.68
C VAL A 17 -17.35 29.56 18.05
N SER A 18 -17.29 28.64 19.01
CA SER A 18 -16.73 28.90 20.33
C SER A 18 -15.21 28.68 20.37
N HIS A 19 -14.47 29.57 21.03
CA HIS A 19 -13.02 29.44 21.25
C HIS A 19 -12.63 28.46 22.38
N GLU A 20 -13.59 27.72 22.92
CA GLU A 20 -13.35 26.72 23.96
C GLU A 20 -13.06 25.34 23.34
N ASN A 21 -12.21 24.57 24.01
CA ASN A 21 -11.96 23.18 23.65
C ASN A 21 -13.20 22.33 23.97
N PHE A 22 -14.10 22.20 23.01
CA PHE A 22 -15.31 21.41 23.14
C PHE A 22 -15.13 20.00 22.53
N THR A 23 -15.43 18.96 23.31
CA THR A 23 -15.47 17.57 22.84
C THR A 23 -16.92 17.09 22.76
N TRP A 24 -17.31 16.41 21.68
CA TRP A 24 -18.65 15.83 21.57
C TRP A 24 -18.88 14.78 22.67
N PRO A 25 -19.80 15.01 23.64
CA PRO A 25 -19.91 14.14 24.81
C PRO A 25 -20.22 12.67 24.48
N THR A 26 -20.95 12.44 23.39
CA THR A 26 -21.35 11.11 22.93
C THR A 26 -20.36 10.49 21.93
N GLY A 27 -19.35 11.25 21.51
CA GLY A 27 -18.40 10.82 20.48
C GLY A 27 -17.65 9.55 20.86
N ASN A 28 -17.29 9.38 22.13
CA ASN A 28 -16.61 8.17 22.62
C ASN A 28 -17.50 6.91 22.53
N ILE A 29 -18.80 7.05 22.80
CA ILE A 29 -19.78 5.96 22.71
C ILE A 29 -19.93 5.55 21.25
N ILE A 30 -20.12 6.53 20.35
CA ILE A 30 -20.25 6.29 18.91
C ILE A 30 -18.97 5.64 18.37
N TYR A 31 -17.80 6.17 18.71
CA TYR A 31 -16.51 5.60 18.34
C TYR A 31 -16.38 4.15 18.80
N LYS A 32 -16.75 3.84 20.05
CA LYS A 32 -16.73 2.46 20.58
C LYS A 32 -17.65 1.53 19.80
N TYR A 33 -18.85 1.97 19.42
CA TYR A 33 -19.76 1.15 18.63
C TYR A 33 -19.27 0.95 17.19
N MET A 34 -18.78 2.00 16.53
CA MET A 34 -18.22 1.91 15.18
C MET A 34 -17.02 0.96 15.14
N LYS A 35 -16.16 1.01 16.15
CA LYS A 35 -14.99 0.13 16.26
C LYS A 35 -15.36 -1.35 16.40
N ASN A 36 -16.49 -1.64 17.04
CA ASN A 36 -17.01 -3.00 17.22
C ASN A 36 -18.01 -3.42 16.14
N ALA A 37 -18.24 -2.56 15.14
CA ALA A 37 -19.20 -2.85 14.09
C ALA A 37 -18.69 -3.98 13.18
N LEU A 38 -19.62 -4.84 12.76
CA LEU A 38 -19.43 -5.88 11.76
C LEU A 38 -20.32 -5.51 10.58
N VAL A 39 -19.71 -5.07 9.47
CA VAL A 39 -20.45 -4.69 8.27
C VAL A 39 -20.26 -5.78 7.22
N LYS A 40 -21.36 -6.34 6.73
CA LYS A 40 -21.34 -7.39 5.70
C LYS A 40 -21.38 -6.78 4.31
N GLY A 41 -20.46 -7.22 3.45
CA GLY A 41 -20.43 -6.88 2.04
C GLY A 41 -20.06 -5.43 1.77
N ASN A 42 -19.71 -5.13 0.52
CA ASN A 42 -19.45 -3.77 0.07
C ASN A 42 -20.79 -3.09 -0.25
N PRO A 43 -21.27 -2.12 0.57
CA PRO A 43 -22.57 -1.49 0.33
C PRO A 43 -22.64 -0.70 -0.99
N TYR A 44 -21.49 -0.45 -1.65
CA TYR A 44 -21.41 0.27 -2.91
C TYR A 44 -21.14 -0.63 -4.13
N HIS A 45 -20.89 -1.92 -3.96
CA HIS A 45 -20.62 -2.87 -5.04
C HIS A 45 -21.41 -4.18 -4.86
N VAL A 46 -22.70 -4.14 -5.18
CA VAL A 46 -23.67 -5.25 -4.99
C VAL A 46 -23.39 -6.50 -5.87
N LYS A 47 -22.29 -6.52 -6.63
CA LYS A 47 -21.96 -7.57 -7.63
C LYS A 47 -20.46 -7.87 -7.74
N ASP A 48 -19.66 -7.59 -6.73
CA ASP A 48 -18.24 -7.95 -6.74
C ASP A 48 -17.96 -9.37 -6.23
N GLY A 49 -19.00 -10.10 -5.79
CA GLY A 49 -18.87 -11.47 -5.26
C GLY A 49 -18.39 -11.52 -3.82
N TYR A 50 -18.21 -10.37 -3.16
CA TYR A 50 -17.72 -10.26 -1.79
C TYR A 50 -18.82 -10.04 -0.77
N ASP A 51 -20.04 -10.50 -1.06
CA ASP A 51 -21.18 -10.47 -0.13
C ASP A 51 -20.89 -11.24 1.17
N SER A 52 -19.95 -12.17 1.16
CA SER A 52 -19.49 -12.91 2.34
C SER A 52 -18.44 -12.16 3.17
N PHE A 53 -17.80 -11.11 2.62
CA PHE A 53 -16.74 -10.39 3.30
C PHE A 53 -17.30 -9.56 4.46
N MET A 54 -16.65 -9.65 5.62
CA MET A 54 -17.04 -8.94 6.83
C MET A 54 -15.99 -7.88 7.16
N TYR A 55 -16.37 -6.62 7.00
CA TYR A 55 -15.57 -5.49 7.44
C TYR A 55 -15.57 -5.45 8.96
N LYS A 56 -14.36 -5.56 9.53
CA LYS A 56 -14.06 -5.49 10.96
C LYS A 56 -12.92 -4.50 11.17
N PHE A 57 -12.89 -3.85 12.33
CA PHE A 57 -11.85 -2.88 12.66
C PHE A 57 -10.93 -3.40 13.78
N THR A 58 -9.65 -3.05 13.71
CA THR A 58 -8.66 -3.35 14.75
C THR A 58 -8.80 -2.40 15.92
N ASP A 59 -8.01 -2.63 16.98
CA ASP A 59 -7.99 -1.74 18.12
C ASP A 59 -7.46 -0.32 17.83
N GLU A 60 -6.80 -0.14 16.70
CA GLU A 60 -6.30 1.13 16.19
C GLU A 60 -7.26 1.76 15.17
N GLY A 61 -8.40 1.11 14.88
CA GLY A 61 -9.36 1.58 13.88
C GLY A 61 -8.97 1.28 12.43
N LYS A 62 -8.01 0.39 12.19
CA LYS A 62 -7.68 -0.08 10.83
C LYS A 62 -8.61 -1.21 10.41
N LEU A 63 -8.73 -1.47 9.11
CA LEU A 63 -9.47 -2.63 8.63
C LEU A 63 -8.71 -3.92 9.01
N ALA A 64 -9.36 -4.84 9.72
CA ALA A 64 -8.73 -6.03 10.30
C ALA A 64 -8.40 -7.11 9.26
N ASN A 65 -9.19 -7.19 8.20
CA ASN A 65 -8.96 -8.06 7.06
C ASN A 65 -8.96 -7.20 5.80
N SER A 66 -8.07 -7.47 4.87
CA SER A 66 -8.04 -6.81 3.57
C SER A 66 -8.22 -7.84 2.48
N LEU A 67 -8.98 -7.47 1.47
CA LEU A 67 -9.11 -8.20 0.22
C LEU A 67 -8.66 -7.25 -0.87
N LEU A 68 -7.59 -7.60 -1.57
CA LEU A 68 -6.92 -6.73 -2.51
C LEU A 68 -6.91 -7.38 -3.88
N THR A 69 -7.21 -6.58 -4.90
CA THR A 69 -7.02 -6.96 -6.30
C THR A 69 -5.67 -6.46 -6.75
N ILE A 70 -4.87 -7.35 -7.33
CA ILE A 70 -3.55 -7.03 -7.89
C ILE A 70 -3.72 -6.81 -9.38
N SER A 71 -3.29 -5.66 -9.86
CA SER A 71 -3.33 -5.31 -11.28
C SER A 71 -1.93 -5.06 -11.83
N ASN A 72 -1.68 -5.52 -13.05
CA ASN A 72 -0.45 -5.31 -13.79
C ASN A 72 -0.73 -4.36 -14.96
N LEU A 73 0.08 -3.33 -15.10
CA LEU A 73 -0.02 -2.38 -16.20
C LEU A 73 0.64 -2.98 -17.44
N ARG A 74 -0.16 -3.19 -18.49
CA ARG A 74 0.30 -3.87 -19.71
C ARG A 74 0.25 -2.94 -20.91
N PRO A 75 1.34 -2.85 -21.69
CA PRO A 75 1.34 -2.10 -22.94
C PRO A 75 0.51 -2.85 -23.99
N GLN A 76 -0.26 -2.10 -24.76
CA GLN A 76 -1.05 -2.58 -25.88
C GLN A 76 -0.34 -2.30 -27.22
N PRO A 77 -0.69 -3.01 -28.31
CA PRO A 77 -0.08 -2.81 -29.63
C PRO A 77 -0.25 -1.39 -30.20
N ASP A 78 -1.28 -0.66 -29.74
CA ASP A 78 -1.58 0.72 -30.13
C ASP A 78 -0.74 1.76 -29.37
N GLY A 79 0.14 1.33 -28.47
CA GLY A 79 0.99 2.20 -27.64
C GLY A 79 0.34 2.69 -26.36
N THR A 80 -0.91 2.32 -26.08
CA THR A 80 -1.57 2.61 -24.80
C THR A 80 -1.17 1.61 -23.72
N CYS A 81 -1.50 1.90 -22.46
CA CYS A 81 -1.28 0.98 -21.35
C CYS A 81 -2.60 0.75 -20.62
N ILE A 82 -2.91 -0.50 -20.28
CA ILE A 82 -4.13 -0.87 -19.58
C ILE A 82 -3.82 -1.62 -18.28
N TRP A 83 -4.62 -1.37 -17.25
CA TRP A 83 -4.56 -2.12 -16.00
C TRP A 83 -5.35 -3.41 -16.14
N GLU A 84 -4.67 -4.54 -16.07
CA GLU A 84 -5.30 -5.86 -16.05
C GLU A 84 -5.16 -6.48 -14.67
N THR A 85 -6.23 -7.04 -14.14
CA THR A 85 -6.18 -7.84 -12.91
C THR A 85 -5.43 -9.14 -13.16
N VAL A 86 -4.40 -9.38 -12.35
CA VAL A 86 -3.56 -10.57 -12.43
C VAL A 86 -3.63 -11.43 -11.17
N GLY A 87 -4.25 -10.96 -10.10
CA GLY A 87 -4.32 -11.73 -8.87
C GLY A 87 -5.19 -11.10 -7.81
N GLU A 88 -5.33 -11.84 -6.73
CA GLU A 88 -6.08 -11.46 -5.54
C GLU A 88 -5.27 -11.83 -4.29
N PHE A 89 -5.39 -10.99 -3.27
CA PHE A 89 -4.83 -11.25 -1.96
C PHE A 89 -5.92 -11.17 -0.92
N SER A 90 -6.03 -12.21 -0.11
CA SER A 90 -6.79 -12.18 1.12
C SER A 90 -5.92 -12.66 2.28
N ARG A 91 -6.28 -12.26 3.49
CA ARG A 91 -5.57 -12.73 4.69
C ARG A 91 -5.66 -14.25 4.88
N GLU A 92 -6.77 -14.86 4.46
CA GLU A 92 -7.08 -16.27 4.70
C GLU A 92 -6.48 -17.18 3.63
N GLU A 93 -6.58 -16.78 2.36
CA GLU A 93 -6.12 -17.59 1.22
C GLU A 93 -4.69 -17.22 0.77
N GLY A 94 -4.16 -16.10 1.27
CA GLY A 94 -2.85 -15.59 0.87
C GLY A 94 -2.89 -14.89 -0.48
N LEU A 95 -1.74 -14.86 -1.15
CA LEU A 95 -1.56 -14.20 -2.45
C LEU A 95 -1.68 -15.23 -3.57
N SER A 96 -2.66 -15.05 -4.45
CA SER A 96 -2.78 -15.81 -5.69
C SER A 96 -2.58 -14.87 -6.86
N ILE A 97 -1.54 -15.11 -7.66
CA ILE A 97 -1.23 -14.31 -8.85
C ILE A 97 -1.02 -15.25 -10.04
N ALA A 98 -1.60 -14.88 -11.18
CA ALA A 98 -1.38 -15.43 -12.50
C ALA A 98 -0.15 -14.77 -13.17
N ASP A 99 -0.14 -14.70 -14.50
CA ASP A 99 1.00 -14.19 -15.26
C ASP A 99 1.23 -12.67 -15.06
N ILE A 100 2.50 -12.27 -14.89
CA ILE A 100 2.91 -10.87 -14.68
C ILE A 100 3.83 -10.46 -15.83
N HIS A 101 3.49 -9.36 -16.51
CA HIS A 101 4.41 -8.74 -17.44
C HIS A 101 5.31 -7.75 -16.70
N TRP A 102 6.61 -7.97 -16.87
CA TRP A 102 7.64 -7.09 -16.39
C TRP A 102 7.98 -6.03 -17.44
N PRO A 103 8.55 -4.89 -17.03
CA PRO A 103 9.02 -3.86 -17.95
C PRO A 103 9.89 -4.45 -19.06
N GLY A 104 9.71 -3.97 -20.29
CA GLY A 104 10.38 -4.52 -21.47
C GLY A 104 9.71 -5.74 -22.08
N GLY A 105 8.47 -6.07 -21.68
CA GLY A 105 7.68 -7.16 -22.25
C GLY A 105 8.17 -8.55 -21.85
N GLN A 106 8.87 -8.66 -20.72
CA GLN A 106 9.43 -9.91 -20.23
C GLN A 106 8.40 -10.63 -19.34
N ALA A 107 8.27 -11.95 -19.51
CA ALA A 107 7.47 -12.80 -18.62
C ALA A 107 8.20 -13.09 -17.30
N ASN A 108 9.53 -13.05 -17.31
CA ASN A 108 10.35 -13.29 -16.12
C ASN A 108 10.69 -11.97 -15.42
N PRO A 109 10.77 -11.97 -14.08
CA PRO A 109 11.19 -10.79 -13.33
C PRO A 109 12.57 -10.32 -13.81
N PRO A 110 12.81 -9.00 -13.84
CA PRO A 110 14.14 -8.48 -14.10
C PRO A 110 15.10 -9.14 -13.12
N GLN A 111 16.17 -9.73 -13.65
CA GLN A 111 17.21 -10.24 -12.77
C GLN A 111 17.73 -9.05 -11.94
N GLY A 112 17.88 -9.27 -10.63
CA GLY A 112 18.38 -8.25 -9.72
C GLY A 112 19.64 -7.61 -10.29
N THR A 113 19.89 -6.36 -9.95
CA THR A 113 21.08 -5.67 -10.44
C THR A 113 22.30 -6.51 -10.03
N PRO A 114 23.12 -7.01 -10.97
CA PRO A 114 24.41 -7.57 -10.59
C PRO A 114 25.12 -6.51 -9.75
N GLU A 115 25.76 -6.89 -8.65
CA GLU A 115 26.61 -5.97 -7.90
C GLU A 115 27.58 -5.32 -8.90
N LYS A 116 27.34 -4.06 -9.23
CA LYS A 116 28.25 -3.29 -10.08
C LYS A 116 29.45 -2.93 -9.21
N PHE A 117 30.39 -3.85 -9.00
CA PHE A 117 31.63 -3.54 -8.31
C PHE A 117 32.61 -2.79 -9.23
N LYS A 118 32.17 -1.70 -9.87
CA LYS A 118 33.10 -0.73 -10.46
C LYS A 118 33.58 0.19 -9.35
N LEU A 119 34.70 -0.17 -8.74
CA LEU A 119 35.34 0.68 -7.74
C LEU A 119 36.01 1.86 -8.46
N LYS A 120 35.49 3.07 -8.22
CA LYS A 120 36.20 4.29 -8.62
C LYS A 120 37.23 4.61 -7.54
N VAL A 121 38.49 4.34 -7.83
CA VAL A 121 39.61 4.66 -6.94
C VAL A 121 40.07 6.08 -7.25
N VAL A 122 40.18 6.90 -6.21
CA VAL A 122 40.81 8.22 -6.26
C VAL A 122 41.97 8.19 -5.28
N THR A 123 43.13 8.64 -5.73
CA THR A 123 44.36 8.68 -4.94
C THR A 123 45.00 10.05 -5.04
N LEU A 124 45.83 10.38 -4.04
CA LEU A 124 46.73 11.52 -4.08
C LEU A 124 48.12 11.06 -4.55
N LEU A 125 48.89 11.99 -5.11
CA LEU A 125 50.30 11.77 -5.45
C LEU A 125 51.12 11.79 -4.14
N GLU A 126 51.78 10.69 -3.82
CA GLU A 126 52.51 10.56 -2.55
C GLU A 126 53.75 9.67 -2.74
N ASN A 127 54.94 10.26 -2.80
CA ASN A 127 56.17 9.46 -2.83
C ASN A 127 56.43 8.82 -1.45
N PRO A 128 56.83 7.54 -1.36
CA PRO A 128 57.15 6.60 -2.46
C PRO A 128 55.98 5.72 -2.94
N PHE A 129 54.75 5.95 -2.47
CA PHE A 129 53.63 5.03 -2.60
C PHE A 129 52.83 5.18 -3.91
N ILE A 130 52.66 6.39 -4.40
CA ILE A 130 51.91 6.71 -5.62
C ILE A 130 52.71 7.73 -6.43
N ILE A 131 53.18 7.29 -7.60
CA ILE A 131 53.98 8.08 -8.54
C ILE A 131 53.19 8.21 -9.84
N ALA A 132 53.00 9.43 -10.32
CA ALA A 132 52.41 9.71 -11.63
C ALA A 132 53.48 10.33 -12.53
N SER A 133 53.55 9.86 -13.77
CA SER A 133 54.42 10.39 -14.81
C SER A 133 53.62 10.60 -16.09
N ASP A 134 54.06 11.54 -16.92
CA ASP A 134 53.49 11.74 -18.25
C ASP A 134 53.74 10.50 -19.13
N LEU A 135 52.84 10.28 -20.08
CA LEU A 135 52.99 9.19 -21.05
C LEU A 135 54.12 9.55 -22.02
N ASP A 136 55.02 8.61 -22.29
CA ASP A 136 56.12 8.83 -23.22
C ASP A 136 55.59 8.92 -24.67
N SER A 137 56.12 9.86 -25.46
CA SER A 137 55.54 10.24 -26.77
C SER A 137 55.72 9.19 -27.87
N ASP A 138 56.48 8.13 -27.60
CA ASP A 138 56.88 7.10 -28.58
C ASP A 138 56.16 5.74 -28.36
N THR A 139 54.99 5.74 -27.71
CA THR A 139 54.11 4.56 -27.58
C THR A 139 52.72 4.83 -28.15
#